data_AF-M0NBA0-F1
#
_entry.id   AF-M0NBA0-F1
#
_cell.length_a   1.000
_cell.length_b   1.000
_cell.length_c   1.000
_cell.angle_alpha   90.00
_cell.angle_beta   90.00
_cell.angle_gamma   90.00
#
_symmetry.space_group_name_H-M   'P 1'
#
loop_
_entity.id
_entity.type
_entity.pdbx_description
1 polymer ?
#
loop_
_entity_poly.entity_id
_entity_poly.type
_entity_poly.pdbx_seq_one_letter_code
_entity_poly.pdbx_strand_id
1 'polypeptide(L)'
;MLEIIPALTELVLQQGSPAIGNQGMAALAVGLGALGTGLAQRSIGAAAVGAVAEDDDMFVQALIFTALPETLIIIAFVTLFIAT
;
A
#
# COMPACT_ATOMS: atom_id res chain seq x y z
N MET A 1 -24.77 46.44 -5.43
CA MET A 1 -23.78 45.94 -6.42
C MET A 1 -22.38 45.77 -5.82
N LEU A 2 -21.90 46.62 -4.90
CA LEU A 2 -20.59 46.46 -4.27
C LEU A 2 -20.49 45.32 -3.23
N GLU A 3 -21.60 44.92 -2.60
CA GLU A 3 -21.64 43.78 -1.65
C GLU A 3 -21.56 42.40 -2.33
N ILE A 4 -21.84 42.32 -3.63
CA ILE A 4 -21.78 41.08 -4.40
C ILE A 4 -20.33 40.75 -4.81
N ILE A 5 -19.46 41.76 -4.88
CA ILE A 5 -18.05 41.62 -5.26
C ILE A 5 -17.31 40.66 -4.31
N PRO A 6 -17.37 40.80 -2.96
CA PRO A 6 -16.70 39.85 -2.06
C PRO A 6 -17.19 38.41 -2.22
N ALA A 7 -18.49 38.19 -2.43
CA ALA A 7 -19.04 36.85 -2.68
C ALA A 7 -18.56 36.24 -4.01
N LEU A 8 -18.45 37.06 -5.06
CA LEU A 8 -17.89 36.65 -6.35
C LEU A 8 -16.38 36.37 -6.27
N THR A 9 -15.66 37.13 -5.44
CA THR A 9 -14.24 36.91 -5.17
C THR A 9 -14.01 35.60 -4.40
N GLU A 10 -14.82 35.27 -3.39
CA GLU A 10 -14.73 33.97 -2.71
C GLU A 10 -15.04 32.79 -3.64
N LEU A 11 -16.05 32.92 -4.50
CA LEU A 11 -16.39 31.88 -5.47
C LEU A 11 -15.27 31.65 -6.51
N VAL A 12 -14.63 32.73 -6.98
CA VAL A 12 -13.49 32.65 -7.89
C VAL A 12 -12.24 32.08 -7.21
N LEU A 13 -12.06 32.32 -5.91
CA LEU A 13 -10.94 31.81 -5.11
C LEU A 13 -11.21 30.45 -4.46
N GLN A 14 -12.36 29.84 -4.71
CA GLN A 14 -12.70 28.53 -4.18
C GLN A 14 -11.85 27.44 -4.82
N GLN A 15 -10.65 27.21 -4.29
CA GLN A 15 -9.83 26.05 -4.61
C GLN A 15 -10.42 24.83 -3.90
N GLY A 16 -10.96 23.89 -4.67
CA GLY A 16 -11.42 22.61 -4.13
C GLY A 16 -10.27 21.89 -3.44
N SER A 17 -10.43 21.61 -2.14
CA SER A 17 -9.47 20.77 -1.42
C SER A 17 -9.52 19.34 -1.97
N PRO A 18 -8.38 18.62 -2.01
CA PRO A 18 -8.37 17.21 -2.40
C PRO A 18 -9.37 16.41 -1.57
N ALA A 19 -10.22 15.63 -2.23
CA ALA A 19 -11.20 14.77 -1.56
C ALA A 19 -10.54 13.71 -0.65
N ILE A 20 -9.31 13.31 -0.98
CA ILE A 20 -8.47 12.42 -0.18
C ILE A 20 -7.21 13.20 0.19
N GLY A 21 -7.01 13.45 1.48
CA GLY A 21 -5.78 14.06 1.98
C GLY A 21 -4.57 13.14 1.86
N ASN A 22 -3.38 13.68 2.08
CA ASN A 22 -2.11 12.93 1.96
C ASN A 22 -2.09 11.60 2.73
N GLN A 23 -2.61 11.61 3.96
CA GLN A 23 -2.73 10.40 4.79
C GLN A 23 -3.66 9.35 4.19
N GLY A 24 -4.76 9.79 3.57
CA GLY A 24 -5.70 8.89 2.89
C GLY A 24 -5.08 8.26 1.63
N MET A 25 -4.27 9.03 0.88
CA MET A 25 -3.52 8.48 -0.24
C MET A 25 -2.42 7.50 0.22
N ALA A 26 -1.74 7.79 1.33
CA ALA A 26 -0.75 6.89 1.92
C ALA A 26 -1.40 5.58 2.39
N ALA A 27 -2.54 5.64 3.07
CA ALA A 27 -3.29 4.46 3.47
C ALA A 27 -3.74 3.61 2.26
N LEU A 28 -4.17 4.25 1.18
CA LEU A 28 -4.49 3.56 -0.08
C LEU A 28 -3.26 2.91 -0.71
N ALA A 29 -2.12 3.61 -0.76
CA ALA A 29 -0.88 3.07 -1.30
C ALA A 29 -0.42 1.83 -0.52
N VAL A 30 -0.47 1.87 0.82
CA VAL A 30 -0.15 0.72 1.68
C VAL A 30 -1.14 -0.42 1.48
N GLY A 31 -2.44 -0.14 1.46
CA GLY A 31 -3.48 -1.15 1.27
C GLY A 31 -3.38 -1.87 -0.08
N LEU A 32 -3.13 -1.13 -1.16
CA LEU A 32 -2.93 -1.71 -2.49
C LEU A 32 -1.62 -2.50 -2.58
N GLY A 33 -0.55 -2.01 -1.96
CA GLY A 33 0.71 -2.74 -1.82
C GLY A 33 0.52 -4.07 -1.09
N ALA A 34 -0.18 -4.07 0.05
CA ALA A 34 -0.48 -5.24 0.86
C ALA A 34 -1.29 -6.29 0.09
N LEU A 35 -2.27 -5.85 -0.70
CA LEU A 35 -3.06 -6.74 -1.54
C LEU A 35 -2.19 -7.39 -2.62
N GLY A 36 -1.33 -6.61 -3.29
CA GLY A 36 -0.40 -7.15 -4.29
C GLY A 36 0.56 -8.17 -3.72
N THR A 37 1.16 -7.89 -2.55
CA THR A 37 2.09 -8.81 -1.88
C THR A 37 1.40 -10.09 -1.44
N GLY A 38 0.20 -10.00 -0.84
CA GLY A 38 -0.57 -11.17 -0.42
C GLY A 38 -0.97 -12.08 -1.58
N LEU A 39 -1.35 -11.50 -2.73
CA LEU A 39 -1.68 -12.26 -3.93
C LEU A 39 -0.47 -13.00 -4.50
N ALA A 40 0.71 -12.36 -4.53
CA ALA A 40 1.95 -13.00 -4.96
C ALA A 40 2.38 -14.10 -3.98
N GLN A 41 2.24 -13.87 -2.68
CA GLN A 41 2.68 -14.81 -1.65
C GLN A 41 1.83 -16.08 -1.58
N ARG A 42 0.57 -16.02 -2.00
CA ARG A 42 -0.30 -17.21 -2.08
C ARG A 42 0.31 -18.33 -2.94
N SER A 43 0.90 -18.01 -4.10
CA SER A 43 1.51 -19.02 -4.96
C SER A 43 2.85 -19.52 -4.40
N ILE A 44 3.62 -18.62 -3.78
CA ILE A 44 4.88 -18.96 -3.11
C ILE A 44 4.64 -19.96 -1.98
N GLY A 45 3.66 -19.71 -1.10
CA GLY A 45 3.32 -20.62 0.00
C GLY A 45 2.86 -22.01 -0.49
N ALA A 46 2.04 -22.07 -1.55
CA ALA A 46 1.62 -23.34 -2.13
C ALA A 46 2.80 -24.14 -2.72
N ALA A 47 3.71 -23.47 -3.42
CA ALA A 47 4.91 -24.11 -3.97
C ALA A 47 5.90 -24.53 -2.86
N ALA A 48 6.07 -23.69 -1.84
CA ALA A 48 6.93 -23.94 -0.69
C ALA A 48 6.51 -25.21 0.06
N VAL A 49 5.22 -25.36 0.38
CA VAL A 49 4.72 -26.56 1.06
C VAL A 49 4.85 -27.80 0.16
N GLY A 50 4.62 -27.67 -1.14
CA GLY A 50 4.82 -28.76 -2.09
C GLY A 50 6.28 -29.23 -2.17
N ALA A 51 7.23 -28.30 -2.23
CA ALA A 51 8.66 -28.60 -2.26
C ALA A 51 9.14 -29.28 -0.96
N VAL A 52 8.68 -28.80 0.20
CA VAL A 52 9.00 -29.42 1.49
C VAL A 52 8.39 -30.81 1.61
N ALA A 53 7.22 -31.05 1.02
CA ALA A 53 6.61 -32.38 1.00
C ALA A 53 7.37 -33.39 0.10
N GLU A 54 8.12 -32.91 -0.89
CA GLU A 54 8.97 -33.73 -1.77
C GLU A 54 10.36 -33.97 -1.15
N ASP A 55 10.94 -32.95 -0.52
CA ASP A 55 12.26 -33.00 0.12
C ASP A 55 12.31 -32.10 1.37
N ASP A 56 12.49 -32.71 2.54
CA ASP A 56 12.54 -32.02 3.84
C ASP A 56 13.72 -31.03 3.94
N ASP A 57 14.80 -31.26 3.19
CA ASP A 57 15.97 -30.36 3.16
C ASP A 57 15.61 -28.99 2.55
N MET A 58 14.48 -28.90 1.82
CA MET A 58 13.96 -27.64 1.26
C MET A 58 13.29 -26.73 2.30
N PHE A 59 13.08 -27.17 3.54
CA PHE A 59 12.38 -26.37 4.56
C PHE A 59 12.94 -24.96 4.74
N VAL A 60 14.26 -24.83 4.86
CA VAL A 60 14.91 -23.52 5.08
C VAL A 60 14.77 -22.63 3.85
N GLN A 61 14.97 -23.18 2.66
CA GLN A 61 14.85 -22.44 1.41
C GLN A 61 13.41 -22.01 1.13
N ALA A 62 12.44 -22.88 1.42
CA ALA A 62 11.01 -22.61 1.36
C ALA A 62 10.61 -21.47 2.31
N LEU A 63 11.18 -21.44 3.53
CA LEU A 63 10.99 -20.35 4.50
C LEU A 63 11.53 -19.02 3.97
N ILE A 64 12.74 -19.01 3.41
CA ILE A 64 13.36 -17.80 2.85
C ILE A 64 12.50 -17.21 1.72
N PHE A 65 12.05 -18.04 0.78
CA PHE A 65 11.19 -17.57 -0.31
C PHE A 65 9.83 -17.10 0.16
N THR A 66 9.26 -17.76 1.18
CA THR A 66 7.97 -17.35 1.74
C THR A 66 8.07 -16.02 2.50
N ALA A 67 9.21 -15.73 3.13
CA ALA A 67 9.47 -14.51 3.91
C ALA A 67 10.02 -13.32 3.09
N LEU A 68 10.54 -13.57 1.88
CA LEU A 68 11.05 -12.52 0.99
C LEU A 68 9.98 -11.45 0.66
N PRO A 69 8.73 -11.82 0.30
CA PRO A 69 7.65 -10.86 0.04
C PRO A 69 7.33 -9.93 1.22
N GLU A 70 7.52 -10.35 2.46
CA GLU A 70 7.28 -9.52 3.65
C GLU A 70 8.14 -8.26 3.67
N THR A 71 9.33 -8.31 3.09
CA THR A 71 10.21 -7.13 3.01
C THR A 71 9.59 -6.01 2.16
N LEU A 72 8.85 -6.36 1.10
CA LEU A 72 8.19 -5.39 0.24
C LEU A 72 7.05 -4.68 0.95
N ILE A 73 6.25 -5.40 1.74
CA ILE A 73 5.16 -4.78 2.48
C ILE A 73 5.66 -3.90 3.62
N ILE A 74 6.81 -4.24 4.24
CA ILE A 74 7.44 -3.36 5.23
C ILE A 74 7.86 -2.04 4.58
N ILE A 75 8.44 -2.06 3.37
CA ILE A 75 8.82 -0.83 2.64
C ILE A 75 7.58 0.02 2.33
N ALA A 76 6.49 -0.58 1.88
CA ALA A 76 5.24 0.14 1.67
C ALA A 76 4.70 0.72 2.99
N PHE A 77 4.69 -0.07 4.07
CA PHE A 77 4.21 0.37 5.38
C PHE A 77 4.97 1.58 5.94
N VAL A 78 6.28 1.68 5.69
CA VAL A 78 7.10 2.84 6.09
C VAL A 78 6.56 4.16 5.51
N THR A 79 5.90 4.13 4.33
CA THR A 79 5.35 5.34 3.72
C THR A 79 4.25 6.02 4.57
N LEU A 80 3.53 5.28 5.43
CA LEU A 80 2.56 5.87 6.35
C LEU A 80 3.18 6.84 7.36
N PHE A 81 4.44 6.61 7.73
CA PHE A 81 5.15 7.45 8.71
C PHE A 81 5.87 8.63 8.07
N ILE A 82 6.15 8.55 6.76
CA ILE A 82 6.82 9.61 5.99
C ILE A 82 5.79 10.54 5.32
N ALA A 83 4.58 10.04 5.04
CA ALA A 83 3.47 10.82 4.49
C ALA A 83 2.79 11.67 5.58
N THR A 84 3.57 12.55 6.21
CA THR A 84 3.09 13.64 7.08
C THR A 84 2.91 14.91 6.27
#